data_AF-A0A5N6F6R7-F1
#
_entry.id   AF-A0A5N6F6R7-F1
#
_cell.length_a   1.000
_cell.length_b   1.000
_cell.length_c   1.000
_cell.angle_alpha   90.00
_cell.angle_beta   90.00
_cell.angle_gamma   90.00
#
_symmetry.space_group_name_H-M   'P 1'
#
loop_
_entity.id
_entity.type
_entity.pdbx_description
1 polymer ?
#
loop_
_entity_poly.entity_id
_entity_poly.type
_entity_poly.pdbx_seq_one_letter_code
_entity_poly.pdbx_strand_id
1 'polypeptide(L)'
;MKSLSIFLFCLLVLIATTAADEIAKGKKLVGCVNKEIEKENAEWKLQNSELRKLKNIIDEEIMKEPLGKHVAEEQRKVLKDIDDAAEKEFPKVPTDTREAMMVKLKEHSMHCCKEMGS
;
A
#
# COMPACT_ATOMS: atom_id res chain seq x y z
N MET A 1 -17.62 29.43 -34.58
CA MET A 1 -16.38 29.46 -33.77
C MET A 1 -16.60 29.53 -32.24
N LYS A 2 -17.82 29.60 -31.69
CA LYS A 2 -18.06 29.52 -30.23
C LYS A 2 -18.16 28.09 -29.67
N SER A 3 -18.54 27.11 -30.51
CA SER A 3 -18.74 25.72 -30.07
C SER A 3 -17.45 24.89 -30.01
N LEU A 4 -16.41 25.26 -30.78
CA LEU A 4 -15.14 24.52 -30.82
C LEU A 4 -14.32 24.73 -29.53
N SER A 5 -14.40 25.94 -28.94
CA SER A 5 -13.70 26.29 -27.69
C SER A 5 -14.30 25.65 -26.45
N ILE A 6 -15.61 25.38 -26.44
CA ILE A 6 -16.28 24.67 -25.32
C ILE A 6 -15.93 23.18 -25.38
N PHE A 7 -15.87 22.60 -26.58
CA PHE A 7 -15.51 21.18 -26.77
C PHE A 7 -14.06 20.89 -26.37
N LEU A 8 -13.12 21.81 -26.65
CA LEU A 8 -11.72 21.70 -26.19
C LEU A 8 -11.58 21.78 -24.66
N PHE A 9 -12.43 22.57 -23.99
CA PHE A 9 -12.39 22.73 -22.54
C PHE A 9 -12.90 21.48 -21.80
N CYS A 10 -13.91 20.78 -22.35
CA CYS A 10 -14.39 19.51 -21.79
C CYS A 10 -13.41 18.34 -22.00
N LEU A 11 -12.68 18.30 -23.12
CA LEU A 11 -11.65 17.28 -23.38
C LEU A 11 -10.42 17.39 -22.45
N LEU A 12 -10.09 18.59 -21.98
CA LEU A 12 -8.99 18.83 -21.04
C LEU A 12 -9.33 18.39 -19.60
N VAL A 13 -10.61 18.35 -19.23
CA VAL A 13 -11.06 17.91 -17.88
C VAL A 13 -11.02 16.39 -17.73
N LEU A 14 -11.08 15.64 -18.84
CA LEU A 14 -11.09 14.16 -18.83
C LEU A 14 -9.71 13.50 -18.67
N ILE A 15 -8.62 14.23 -18.93
CA ILE A 15 -7.24 13.70 -18.79
C ILE A 15 -6.69 13.94 -17.37
N ALA A 16 -7.40 14.73 -16.56
CA ALA A 16 -7.10 14.92 -15.15
C ALA A 16 -7.68 13.79 -14.29
N THR A 17 -7.29 12.53 -14.54
CA THR A 17 -7.19 11.57 -13.44
C THR A 17 -6.02 12.07 -12.57
N THR A 18 -6.35 13.04 -11.72
CA THR A 18 -5.35 13.82 -10.99
C THR A 18 -4.51 12.91 -10.11
N ALA A 19 -3.23 13.21 -9.93
CA ALA A 19 -2.41 12.59 -8.90
C ALA A 19 -3.09 12.61 -7.51
N ALA A 20 -4.03 13.53 -7.26
CA ALA A 20 -4.84 13.56 -6.05
C ALA A 20 -5.78 12.34 -5.89
N ASP A 21 -6.33 11.79 -6.97
CA ASP A 21 -7.16 10.58 -6.92
C ASP A 21 -6.31 9.35 -6.56
N GLU A 22 -5.12 9.23 -7.15
CA GLU A 22 -4.17 8.17 -6.83
C GLU A 22 -3.63 8.29 -5.39
N ILE A 23 -3.33 9.51 -4.91
CA ILE A 23 -2.96 9.76 -3.51
C ILE A 23 -4.11 9.39 -2.57
N ALA A 24 -5.36 9.69 -2.92
CA ALA A 24 -6.53 9.35 -2.12
C ALA A 24 -6.73 7.83 -2.02
N LYS A 25 -6.55 7.10 -3.13
CA LYS A 25 -6.56 5.63 -3.14
C LYS A 25 -5.40 5.07 -2.32
N GLY A 26 -4.19 5.61 -2.44
CA GLY A 26 -3.03 5.26 -1.62
C GLY A 26 -3.32 5.32 -0.13
N LYS A 27 -3.87 6.46 0.33
CA LYS A 27 -4.28 6.65 1.73
C LYS A 27 -5.37 5.68 2.17
N LYS A 28 -6.34 5.38 1.31
CA LYS A 28 -7.41 4.40 1.60
C LYS A 28 -6.84 2.99 1.75
N LEU A 29 -5.90 2.60 0.89
CA LEU A 29 -5.21 1.31 0.96
C LEU A 29 -4.39 1.19 2.24
N VAL A 30 -3.57 2.21 2.54
CA VAL A 30 -2.80 2.32 3.79
C VAL A 30 -3.70 2.13 5.01
N GLY A 31 -4.83 2.85 5.07
CA GLY A 31 -5.77 2.75 6.18
C GLY A 31 -6.34 1.34 6.36
N CYS A 32 -6.69 0.66 5.26
CA CYS A 32 -7.20 -0.70 5.30
C CYS A 32 -6.11 -1.70 5.74
N VAL A 33 -4.94 -1.66 5.12
CA VAL A 33 -3.82 -2.57 5.44
C VAL A 33 -3.40 -2.39 6.90
N ASN A 34 -3.26 -1.16 7.38
CA ASN A 34 -2.90 -0.90 8.77
C ASN A 34 -3.89 -1.46 9.78
N LYS A 35 -5.19 -1.47 9.45
CA LYS A 35 -6.22 -2.07 10.30
C LYS A 35 -6.08 -3.60 10.37
N GLU A 36 -5.76 -4.25 9.26
CA GLU A 36 -5.53 -5.70 9.25
C GLU A 36 -4.22 -6.08 9.97
N ILE A 37 -3.15 -5.33 9.76
CA ILE A 37 -1.87 -5.50 10.44
C ILE A 37 -2.01 -5.35 11.97
N GLU A 38 -2.84 -4.41 12.44
CA GLU A 38 -3.13 -4.27 13.87
C GLU A 38 -3.83 -5.50 14.46
N LYS A 39 -4.74 -6.14 13.72
CA LYS A 39 -5.41 -7.37 14.16
C LYS A 39 -4.43 -8.54 14.20
N GLU A 40 -3.63 -8.70 13.15
CA GLU A 40 -2.65 -9.79 13.04
C GLU A 40 -1.52 -9.69 14.07
N ASN A 41 -1.25 -8.49 14.60
CA ASN A 41 -0.26 -8.32 15.66
C ASN A 41 -0.56 -9.11 16.94
N ALA A 42 -1.81 -9.55 17.16
CA ALA A 42 -2.13 -10.48 18.24
C ALA A 42 -1.35 -11.81 18.13
N GLU A 43 -1.07 -12.27 16.91
CA GLU A 43 -0.32 -13.48 16.63
C GLU A 43 1.20 -13.24 16.63
N TRP A 44 1.64 -12.12 16.03
CA TRP A 44 3.08 -11.81 15.90
C TRP A 44 3.71 -11.26 17.17
N LYS A 45 2.89 -10.67 18.05
CA LYS A 45 3.31 -10.10 19.34
C LYS A 45 4.44 -9.08 19.21
N LEU A 46 4.45 -8.31 18.12
CA LEU A 46 5.40 -7.21 17.97
C LEU A 46 5.16 -6.19 19.08
N GLN A 47 6.26 -5.66 19.62
CA GLN A 47 6.17 -4.55 20.56
C GLN A 47 5.56 -3.33 19.86
N ASN A 48 4.93 -2.45 20.62
CA ASN A 48 4.29 -1.24 20.05
C ASN A 48 5.24 -0.39 19.21
N SER A 49 6.55 -0.39 19.52
CA SER A 49 7.58 0.28 18.73
C SER A 49 7.85 -0.41 17.39
N GLU A 50 7.86 -1.74 17.38
CA GLU A 50 8.12 -2.58 16.18
C GLU A 50 6.91 -2.56 15.25
N LEU A 51 5.69 -2.71 15.79
CA LEU A 51 4.45 -2.58 15.03
C LEU A 51 4.37 -1.20 14.34
N ARG A 52 4.73 -0.13 15.05
CA ARG A 52 4.74 1.22 14.48
C ARG A 52 5.74 1.35 13.33
N LYS A 53 6.94 0.78 13.49
CA LYS A 53 7.96 0.78 12.43
C LYS A 53 7.49 0.00 11.21
N LEU A 54 6.92 -1.19 11.42
CA LEU A 54 6.37 -2.01 10.35
C LEU A 54 5.30 -1.25 9.56
N LYS A 55 4.34 -0.61 10.26
CA LYS A 55 3.30 0.20 9.62
C LYS A 55 3.90 1.36 8.82
N ASN A 56 4.89 2.07 9.35
CA ASN A 56 5.56 3.15 8.62
C ASN A 56 6.25 2.65 7.35
N ILE A 57 6.94 1.51 7.40
CA ILE A 57 7.58 0.91 6.22
C ILE A 57 6.52 0.59 5.15
N ILE A 58 5.41 -0.04 5.56
CA ILE A 58 4.29 -0.36 4.65
C ILE A 58 3.70 0.92 4.04
N ASP A 59 3.45 1.94 4.84
CA ASP A 59 2.90 3.22 4.40
C ASP A 59 3.82 3.89 3.38
N GLU A 60 5.13 3.89 3.64
CA GLU A 60 6.13 4.43 2.72
C GLU A 60 6.15 3.67 1.40
N GLU A 61 6.18 2.33 1.41
CA GLU A 61 6.18 1.55 0.18
C GLU A 61 4.89 1.72 -0.64
N ILE A 62 3.73 1.73 0.00
CA ILE A 62 2.44 1.91 -0.69
C ILE A 62 2.33 3.29 -1.32
N MET A 63 2.92 4.32 -0.70
CA MET A 63 2.81 5.70 -1.17
C MET A 63 3.88 6.10 -2.19
N LYS A 64 4.88 5.25 -2.47
CA LYS A 64 5.97 5.54 -3.41
C LYS A 64 5.52 5.58 -4.87
N GLU A 65 4.56 4.74 -5.27
CA GLU A 65 4.12 4.63 -6.66
C GLU A 65 2.59 4.61 -6.81
N PRO A 66 2.04 5.04 -7.97
CA PRO A 66 0.61 4.94 -8.24
C PRO A 66 0.13 3.49 -8.23
N LEU A 67 -0.98 3.20 -7.55
CA LEU A 67 -1.50 1.86 -7.24
C LEU A 67 -1.88 1.01 -8.46
N GLY A 68 -1.81 1.57 -9.67
CA GLY A 68 -2.30 0.98 -10.91
C GLY A 68 -1.30 0.14 -11.72
N LYS A 69 -0.06 -0.11 -11.25
CA LYS A 69 0.98 -0.70 -12.12
C LYS A 69 1.69 -1.97 -11.66
N HIS A 70 1.38 -2.50 -10.49
CA HIS A 70 2.19 -3.62 -9.98
C HIS A 70 1.83 -4.98 -10.60
N VAL A 71 2.57 -5.34 -11.64
CA VAL A 71 2.70 -6.71 -12.16
C VAL A 71 3.20 -7.61 -11.01
N ALA A 72 2.91 -8.92 -11.06
CA ALA A 72 3.27 -9.87 -10.00
C ALA A 72 4.76 -9.84 -9.58
N GLU A 73 5.66 -9.38 -10.45
CA GLU A 73 7.09 -9.18 -10.16
C GLU A 73 7.34 -7.96 -9.25
N GLU A 74 6.66 -6.84 -9.51
CA GLU A 74 6.74 -5.62 -8.69
C GLU A 74 6.17 -5.86 -7.29
N GLN A 75 5.09 -6.65 -7.18
CA GLN A 75 4.53 -7.03 -5.87
C GLN A 75 5.52 -7.84 -5.02
N ARG A 76 6.28 -8.76 -5.64
CA ARG A 76 7.32 -9.52 -4.93
C ARG A 76 8.45 -8.62 -4.47
N LYS A 77 8.83 -7.65 -5.32
CA LYS A 77 9.86 -6.68 -4.98
C LYS A 77 9.44 -5.81 -3.79
N VAL A 78 8.22 -5.27 -3.80
CA VAL A 78 7.69 -4.48 -2.68
C VAL A 78 7.69 -5.29 -1.38
N LEU A 79 7.18 -6.53 -1.39
CA LEU A 79 7.18 -7.38 -0.19
C LEU A 79 8.61 -7.67 0.29
N LYS A 80 9.56 -7.87 -0.63
CA LYS A 80 10.96 -8.06 -0.28
C LYS A 80 11.57 -6.79 0.33
N ASP A 81 11.29 -5.62 -0.23
CA ASP A 81 11.81 -4.35 0.27
C ASP A 81 11.28 -4.07 1.69
N ILE A 82 10.03 -4.45 1.97
CA ILE A 82 9.44 -4.38 3.32
C ILE A 82 10.13 -5.34 4.29
N ASP A 83 10.37 -6.60 3.89
CA ASP A 83 11.05 -7.58 4.75
C ASP A 83 12.51 -7.21 5.02
N ASP A 84 13.25 -6.78 3.99
CA ASP A 84 14.64 -6.34 4.10
C ASP A 84 14.74 -5.08 5.01
N ALA A 85 13.73 -4.20 5.01
CA ALA A 85 13.66 -3.05 5.93
C ALA A 85 13.28 -3.47 7.35
N ALA A 86 12.32 -4.37 7.49
CA ALA A 86 11.87 -4.95 8.75
C ALA A 86 13.03 -5.64 9.50
N GLU A 87 13.83 -6.44 8.79
CA GLU A 87 15.02 -7.10 9.34
C GLU A 87 16.02 -6.11 9.93
N LYS A 88 16.24 -4.96 9.27
CA LYS A 88 17.14 -3.91 9.76
C LYS A 88 16.59 -3.19 10.99
N GLU A 89 15.30 -2.91 10.98
CA GLU A 89 14.64 -2.06 11.98
C GLU A 89 14.28 -2.79 13.28
N PHE A 90 14.08 -4.11 13.20
CA PHE A 90 13.77 -4.97 14.34
C PHE A 90 14.39 -6.38 14.17
N PRO A 91 15.74 -6.49 14.24
CA PRO A 91 16.48 -7.72 13.97
C PRO A 91 16.25 -8.85 15.00
N LYS A 92 15.51 -8.56 16.08
CA LYS A 92 15.17 -9.54 17.13
C LYS A 92 13.90 -10.32 16.80
N VAL A 93 13.12 -9.90 15.82
CA VAL A 93 11.94 -10.63 15.37
C VAL A 93 12.41 -11.87 14.58
N PRO A 94 11.98 -13.09 14.97
CA PRO A 94 12.37 -14.31 14.28
C PRO A 94 12.03 -14.28 12.79
N THR A 95 12.89 -14.87 11.96
CA THR A 95 12.69 -14.94 10.50
C THR A 95 11.34 -15.54 10.15
N ASP A 96 10.95 -16.67 10.76
CA ASP A 96 9.66 -17.32 10.53
C ASP A 96 8.46 -16.39 10.81
N THR A 97 8.59 -15.51 11.82
CA THR A 97 7.55 -14.51 12.12
C THR A 97 7.51 -13.42 11.05
N ARG A 98 8.67 -12.95 10.56
CA ARG A 98 8.70 -11.97 9.46
C ARG A 98 8.18 -12.55 8.14
N GLU A 99 8.51 -13.80 7.83
CA GLU A 99 7.97 -14.49 6.66
C GLU A 99 6.44 -14.60 6.74
N ALA A 100 5.90 -14.99 7.91
CA ALA A 100 4.45 -15.02 8.15
C ALA A 100 3.81 -13.64 7.99
N MET A 101 4.46 -12.57 8.46
CA MET A 101 4.02 -11.20 8.24
C MET A 101 3.91 -10.87 6.75
N MET A 102 4.88 -11.27 5.92
CA MET A 102 4.85 -10.98 4.47
C MET A 102 3.73 -11.73 3.75
N VAL A 103 3.46 -12.98 4.15
CA VAL A 103 2.32 -13.75 3.63
C VAL A 103 1.01 -13.04 3.95
N LYS A 104 0.82 -12.63 5.21
CA LYS A 104 -0.38 -11.92 5.64
C LYS A 104 -0.52 -10.54 5.03
N LEU A 105 0.57 -9.79 4.93
CA LEU A 105 0.57 -8.49 4.28
C LEU A 105 0.10 -8.59 2.83
N LYS A 106 0.52 -9.64 2.11
CA LYS A 106 0.05 -9.92 0.75
C LYS A 106 -1.45 -10.23 0.72
N GLU A 107 -1.92 -11.14 1.58
CA GLU A 107 -3.35 -11.50 1.69
C GLU A 107 -4.22 -10.26 1.97
N HIS A 108 -3.82 -9.45 2.96
CA HIS A 108 -4.55 -8.26 3.38
C HIS A 108 -4.52 -7.16 2.33
N SER A 109 -3.37 -6.93 1.68
CA SER A 109 -3.29 -5.96 0.57
C SER A 109 -4.22 -6.35 -0.58
N MET A 110 -4.30 -7.65 -0.93
CA MET A 110 -5.24 -8.13 -1.95
C MET A 110 -6.70 -7.97 -1.53
N HIS A 111 -7.02 -8.23 -0.26
CA HIS A 111 -8.36 -8.01 0.29
C HIS A 111 -8.75 -6.53 0.24
N CYS A 112 -7.88 -5.64 0.74
CA CYS A 112 -8.09 -4.20 0.74
C CYS A 112 -8.24 -3.61 -0.67
N CYS A 113 -7.45 -4.07 -1.64
CA CYS A 113 -7.61 -3.67 -3.04
C CYS A 113 -8.99 -4.06 -3.60
N LYS A 114 -9.55 -5.22 -3.21
CA LYS A 114 -10.91 -5.65 -3.62
C LYS A 114 -12.00 -4.80 -2.96
N GLU A 115 -11.86 -4.49 -1.67
CA GLU A 115 -12.80 -3.62 -0.95
C GLU A 115 -12.78 -2.17 -1.47
N MET A 116 -11.67 -1.72 -2.03
CA MET A 116 -11.56 -0.40 -2.62
C MET A 116 -12.21 -0.28 -4.00
N GLY A 117 -12.30 -1.39 -4.75
CA GLY A 117 -12.89 -1.45 -6.09
C GLY A 117 -14.36 -1.92 -6.13
N SER A 118 -14.96 -2.19 -4.96
CA SER A 118 -16.40 -2.44 -4.78
C SER A 118 -17.11 -1.17 -4.33
#